data_AF-A0A519URU9-F1
#
_entry.id   AF-A0A519URU9-F1
#
_cell.length_a   1.000
_cell.length_b   1.000
_cell.length_c   1.000
_cell.angle_alpha   90.00
_cell.angle_beta   90.00
_cell.angle_gamma   90.00
#
_symmetry.space_group_name_H-M   'P 1'
#
loop_
_entity.id
_entity.type
_entity.pdbx_description
1 polymer ?
#
loop_
_entity_poly.entity_id
_entity_poly.type
_entity_poly.pdbx_seq_one_letter_code
_entity_poly.pdbx_strand_id
1 'polypeptide(L)'
;MARIESYFLSDTLYNTRLAVQVYLNTQKSVLKYNYEYIIKSPFKEISSPLNPAEFNFKKFLNQKNIWGVFYLQENDLLISNPSTGKDLISLAKNIRDSRLLYLNQLFTNSQDASFLATLLLGYRTDLNPQTTQLFINTGTIHALSVSGMHVGIIYLVLKAILPLILNPISRSNSP
;
A
#
# COMPACT_ATOMS: atom_id res chain seq x y z
N MET A 1 -2.47 -0.52 11.02
CA MET A 1 -2.66 -1.71 11.87
C MET A 1 -1.33 -2.43 11.91
N ALA A 2 -0.84 -2.76 13.10
CA ALA A 2 0.42 -3.47 13.30
C ALA A 2 0.13 -4.78 14.05
N ARG A 3 0.97 -5.79 13.83
CA ARG A 3 0.93 -7.05 14.57
C ARG A 3 2.08 -7.04 15.56
N ILE A 4 1.80 -7.36 16.80
CA ILE A 4 2.83 -7.59 17.82
C ILE A 4 3.20 -9.06 17.73
N GLU A 5 4.47 -9.34 17.43
CA GLU A 5 4.99 -10.71 17.44
C GLU A 5 5.46 -11.13 18.83
N SER A 6 6.04 -10.20 19.57
CA SER A 6 6.49 -10.42 20.95
C SER A 6 6.42 -9.15 21.79
N TYR A 7 6.27 -9.32 23.10
CA TYR A 7 6.40 -8.24 24.07
C TYR A 7 7.29 -8.69 25.24
N PHE A 8 7.99 -7.73 25.84
CA PHE A 8 8.78 -7.95 27.05
C PHE A 8 7.97 -7.58 28.29
N LEU A 9 7.86 -8.51 29.23
CA LEU A 9 7.31 -8.27 30.57
C LEU A 9 8.29 -8.85 31.59
N SER A 10 8.82 -8.01 32.48
CA SER A 10 9.70 -8.41 33.58
C SER A 10 10.84 -9.36 33.14
N ASP A 11 11.61 -8.94 32.12
CA ASP A 11 12.74 -9.67 31.51
C ASP A 11 12.41 -10.99 30.79
N THR A 12 11.14 -11.33 30.63
CA THR A 12 10.71 -12.49 29.83
C THR A 12 10.03 -12.04 28.53
N LEU A 13 10.44 -12.68 27.42
CA LEU A 13 9.86 -12.45 26.10
C LEU A 13 8.67 -13.38 25.89
N TYR A 14 7.49 -12.79 25.72
CA TYR A 14 6.27 -13.52 25.43
C TYR A 14 5.90 -13.35 23.96
N ASN A 15 5.74 -14.46 23.26
CA ASN A 15 5.25 -14.46 21.89
C ASN A 15 3.73 -14.29 21.86
N THR A 16 3.25 -13.35 21.06
CA THR A 16 1.82 -13.16 20.84
C THR A 16 1.48 -12.96 19.38
N ARG A 17 0.19 -13.03 19.08
CA ARG A 17 -0.36 -12.68 17.76
C ARG A 17 -1.44 -11.62 17.90
N LEU A 18 -1.19 -10.63 18.75
CA LEU A 18 -2.15 -9.56 19.01
C LEU A 18 -2.04 -8.50 17.92
N ALA A 19 -3.19 -8.03 17.43
CA ALA A 19 -3.23 -6.87 16.56
C ALA A 19 -3.43 -5.61 17.39
N VAL A 20 -2.68 -4.57 17.05
CA VAL A 20 -2.75 -3.26 17.69
C VAL A 20 -2.82 -2.16 16.65
N GLN A 21 -3.41 -1.04 17.05
CA GLN A 21 -3.40 0.15 16.23
C GLN A 21 -2.29 1.06 16.71
N VAL A 22 -1.44 1.50 15.78
CA VAL A 22 -0.31 2.37 16.08
C VAL A 22 -0.54 3.68 15.35
N TYR A 23 -0.52 4.77 16.10
CA TYR A 23 -0.51 6.14 15.58
C TYR A 23 0.89 6.70 15.79
N LEU A 24 1.50 7.11 14.68
CA LEU A 24 2.81 7.74 14.69
C LEU A 24 2.64 9.22 14.44
N ASN A 25 3.09 10.02 15.41
CA ASN A 25 3.14 11.45 15.24
C ASN A 25 4.49 11.82 14.59
N THR A 26 4.56 11.74 13.26
CA THR A 26 5.72 12.18 12.48
C THR A 26 5.28 12.86 11.19
N GLN A 27 6.05 13.86 10.77
CA GLN A 27 5.84 14.57 9.50
C GLN A 27 6.47 13.82 8.31
N LYS A 28 7.34 12.82 8.56
CA LYS A 28 8.10 12.10 7.53
C LYS A 28 7.80 10.59 7.61
N SER A 29 7.77 9.90 6.47
CA SER A 29 7.55 8.44 6.46
C SER A 29 8.80 7.69 6.95
N VAL A 30 8.94 7.53 8.27
CA VAL A 30 10.05 6.79 8.90
C VAL A 30 9.87 5.27 8.76
N LEU A 31 8.62 4.83 8.54
CA LEU A 31 8.30 3.42 8.40
C LEU A 31 8.68 2.90 7.01
N LYS A 32 9.58 1.91 7.00
CA LYS A 32 9.94 1.11 5.84
C LYS A 32 9.07 -0.13 5.80
N TYR A 33 8.66 -0.51 4.59
CA TYR A 33 7.92 -1.75 4.38
C TYR A 33 8.81 -2.96 4.68
N ASN A 34 8.26 -3.99 5.32
CA ASN A 34 8.97 -5.22 5.68
C ASN A 34 10.09 -5.04 6.71
N TYR A 35 9.95 -4.04 7.59
CA TYR A 35 10.82 -3.87 8.75
C TYR A 35 10.04 -4.19 10.01
N GLU A 36 10.70 -4.89 10.91
CA GLU A 36 10.24 -5.05 12.27
C GLU A 36 10.73 -3.84 13.10
N TYR A 37 9.90 -3.42 14.05
CA TYR A 37 10.16 -2.26 14.88
C TYR A 37 9.99 -2.67 16.34
N ILE A 38 10.98 -2.36 17.16
CA ILE A 38 10.91 -2.51 18.60
C ILE A 38 10.39 -1.18 19.15
N ILE A 39 9.29 -1.26 19.88
CA ILE A 39 8.60 -0.10 20.44
C ILE A 39 8.81 -0.10 21.94
N LYS A 40 9.41 0.97 22.47
CA LYS A 40 9.56 1.15 23.92
C LYS A 40 8.47 2.08 24.45
N SER A 41 7.25 1.56 24.61
CA SER A 41 6.13 2.30 25.19
C SER A 41 5.39 1.45 26.21
N PRO A 42 4.95 2.02 27.34
CA PRO A 42 4.01 1.32 28.21
C PRO A 42 2.73 1.01 27.44
N PHE A 43 2.20 -0.19 27.63
CA PHE A 43 0.89 -0.55 27.09
C PHE A 43 -0.18 0.24 27.85
N LYS A 44 -0.96 1.04 27.13
CA LYS A 44 -2.11 1.75 27.69
C LYS A 44 -3.39 1.05 27.27
N GLU A 45 -4.07 0.45 28.23
CA GLU A 45 -5.38 -0.14 27.97
C GLU A 45 -6.37 0.96 27.56
N ILE A 46 -7.22 0.65 26.56
CA ILE A 46 -8.28 1.56 26.14
C ILE A 46 -9.34 1.59 27.25
N SER A 47 -9.53 2.77 27.85
CA SER A 47 -10.57 2.99 28.86
C SER A 47 -11.95 2.79 28.27
N SER A 48 -12.84 2.16 29.04
CA SER A 48 -14.27 2.09 28.71
C SER A 48 -14.87 3.50 28.69
N PRO A 49 -15.95 3.72 27.90
CA PRO A 49 -16.64 5.02 27.89
C PRO A 49 -17.15 5.35 29.29
N LEU A 50 -16.96 6.60 29.72
CA LEU A 50 -17.44 7.09 31.02
C LEU A 50 -18.94 7.39 30.99
N ASN A 51 -19.49 7.67 29.81
CA ASN A 51 -20.91 7.91 29.61
C ASN A 51 -21.55 6.74 28.83
N PRO A 52 -22.65 6.13 29.34
CA PRO A 52 -23.38 5.07 28.64
C PRO A 52 -23.91 5.45 27.26
N ALA A 53 -24.16 6.74 26.99
CA ALA A 53 -24.62 7.24 25.70
C ALA A 53 -23.49 7.50 24.68
N GLU A 54 -22.22 7.34 25.10
CA GLU A 54 -21.06 7.58 24.25
C GLU A 54 -20.65 6.32 23.47
N PHE A 55 -20.02 6.54 22.32
CA PHE A 55 -19.47 5.47 21.50
C PHE A 55 -18.43 4.65 22.28
N ASN A 56 -18.66 3.34 22.38
CA ASN A 56 -17.72 2.44 23.05
C ASN A 56 -16.56 2.05 22.12
N PHE A 57 -15.52 2.88 22.12
CA PHE A 57 -14.32 2.68 21.30
C PHE A 57 -13.61 1.34 21.62
N LYS A 58 -13.60 0.91 22.88
CA LYS A 58 -13.06 -0.39 23.32
C LYS A 58 -13.81 -1.55 22.64
N LYS A 59 -15.15 -1.54 22.68
CA LYS A 59 -15.99 -2.58 22.06
C LYS A 59 -15.81 -2.63 20.54
N PHE A 60 -15.72 -1.47 19.90
CA PHE A 60 -15.47 -1.38 18.46
C PHE A 60 -14.12 -1.98 18.04
N LEU A 61 -13.05 -1.70 18.78
CA LEU A 61 -11.73 -2.26 18.48
C LEU A 61 -11.67 -3.76 18.77
N ASN A 62 -12.31 -4.23 19.84
CA ASN A 62 -12.42 -5.66 20.13
C ASN A 62 -13.13 -6.44 19.01
N GLN A 63 -14.19 -5.88 18.40
CA GLN A 63 -14.86 -6.48 17.24
C GLN A 63 -13.92 -6.61 16.02
N LYS A 64 -12.87 -5.78 15.93
CA LYS A 64 -11.84 -5.85 14.90
C LYS A 64 -10.63 -6.68 15.31
N ASN A 65 -10.69 -7.41 16.42
CA ASN A 65 -9.56 -8.13 17.04
C ASN A 65 -8.36 -7.22 17.34
N ILE A 66 -8.59 -5.93 17.58
CA ILE A 66 -7.57 -4.94 17.94
C ILE A 66 -7.63 -4.74 19.45
N TRP A 67 -6.54 -5.08 20.14
CA TRP A 67 -6.51 -5.17 21.60
C TRP A 67 -5.93 -3.93 22.29
N GLY A 68 -5.31 -3.03 21.53
CA GLY A 68 -4.68 -1.84 22.08
C GLY A 68 -4.36 -0.79 21.03
N VAL A 69 -4.14 0.42 21.53
CA VAL A 69 -3.74 1.58 20.73
C VAL A 69 -2.45 2.14 21.31
N PHE A 70 -1.45 2.34 20.46
CA PHE A 70 -0.19 2.99 20.81
C PHE A 70 -0.10 4.34 20.11
N TYR A 71 0.31 5.35 20.85
CA TYR A 71 0.68 6.66 20.33
C TYR A 71 2.18 6.79 20.48
N LEU A 72 2.90 6.74 19.36
CA LEU A 72 4.35 6.70 19.33
C LEU A 72 4.93 7.96 18.73
N GLN A 73 6.06 8.39 19.28
CA GLN A 73 6.94 9.38 18.67
C GLN A 73 8.06 8.68 17.91
N GLU A 74 8.75 9.41 17.04
CA GLU A 74 9.86 8.88 16.23
C GLU A 74 10.98 8.29 17.10
N ASN A 75 11.25 8.89 18.26
CA ASN A 75 12.27 8.42 19.22
C ASN A 75 11.89 7.12 19.94
N ASP A 76 10.61 6.71 19.90
CA ASP A 76 10.13 5.48 20.55
C ASP A 76 10.32 4.24 19.66
N LEU A 77 10.72 4.46 18.39
CA LEU A 77 10.93 3.42 17.39
C LEU A 77 12.42 3.05 17.31
N LEU A 78 12.72 1.81 17.67
CA LEU A 78 14.00 1.18 17.34
C LEU A 78 13.80 0.28 16.14
N ILE A 79 14.50 0.58 15.04
CA ILE A 79 14.46 -0.22 13.81
C ILE A 79 15.19 -1.53 14.08
N SER A 80 14.54 -2.68 13.90
CA SER A 80 15.23 -3.96 13.87
C SER A 80 15.59 -4.34 12.43
N ASN A 81 16.29 -5.47 12.27
CA ASN A 81 16.71 -5.96 10.96
C ASN A 81 15.52 -6.09 9.98
N PRO A 82 15.76 -5.94 8.67
CA PRO A 82 14.72 -6.16 7.67
C PRO A 82 14.16 -7.57 7.84
N SER A 83 12.83 -7.66 7.89
CA SER A 83 12.16 -8.95 7.97
C SER A 83 12.52 -9.74 6.70
N THR A 84 12.99 -10.97 6.88
CA THR A 84 13.55 -11.81 5.81
C THR A 84 12.47 -12.44 4.92
N GLY A 85 11.19 -12.11 5.14
CA GLY A 85 10.09 -12.56 4.31
C GLY A 85 10.20 -11.99 2.89
N LYS A 86 10.41 -12.86 1.90
CA LYS A 86 10.20 -12.55 0.47
C LYS A 86 8.70 -12.44 0.22
N ASP A 87 8.12 -11.32 0.61
CA ASP A 87 6.70 -11.09 0.49
C ASP A 87 6.36 -10.71 -0.96
N LEU A 88 5.38 -11.37 -1.59
CA LEU A 88 4.93 -11.04 -2.96
C LEU A 88 4.55 -9.56 -3.07
N ILE A 89 4.04 -9.01 -1.97
CA ILE A 89 3.69 -7.59 -1.84
C ILE A 89 4.94 -6.71 -1.91
N SER A 90 6.06 -7.12 -1.30
CA SER A 90 7.34 -6.39 -1.38
C SER A 90 7.87 -6.34 -2.81
N LEU A 91 7.76 -7.45 -3.54
CA LEU A 91 8.18 -7.55 -4.93
C LEU A 91 7.28 -6.69 -5.82
N ALA A 92 5.96 -6.76 -5.64
CA ALA A 92 5.00 -5.92 -6.34
C ALA A 92 5.28 -4.42 -6.10
N LYS A 93 5.59 -4.05 -4.85
CA LYS A 93 5.93 -2.66 -4.48
C LYS A 93 7.23 -2.21 -5.15
N ASN A 94 8.28 -3.02 -5.12
CA ASN A 94 9.55 -2.69 -5.76
C ASN A 94 9.41 -2.54 -7.29
N ILE A 95 8.64 -3.42 -7.93
CA ILE A 95 8.31 -3.29 -9.35
C ILE A 95 7.54 -1.99 -9.60
N ARG A 96 6.54 -1.69 -8.75
CA ARG A 96 5.76 -0.45 -8.88
C ARG A 96 6.65 0.78 -8.79
N ASP A 97 7.51 0.84 -7.78
CA ASP A 97 8.38 1.98 -7.51
C ASP A 97 9.43 2.16 -8.62
N SER A 98 10.00 1.07 -9.15
CA SER A 98 10.92 1.15 -10.30
C SER A 98 10.24 1.61 -11.60
N ARG A 99 9.00 1.20 -11.85
CA ARG A 99 8.22 1.62 -13.02
C ARG A 99 7.74 3.07 -12.89
N LEU A 100 7.41 3.52 -11.69
CA LEU A 100 7.11 4.93 -11.41
C LEU A 100 8.30 5.82 -11.74
N LEU A 101 9.50 5.46 -11.28
CA LEU A 101 10.73 6.19 -11.61
C LEU A 101 10.96 6.25 -13.12
N TYR A 102 10.74 5.14 -13.83
CA TYR A 102 10.87 5.09 -15.28
C TYR A 102 9.85 6.00 -16.00
N LEU A 103 8.58 6.00 -15.59
CA LEU A 103 7.58 6.89 -16.16
C LEU A 103 7.92 8.37 -15.90
N ASN A 104 8.36 8.71 -14.70
CA ASN A 104 8.77 10.07 -14.35
C ASN A 104 10.01 10.55 -15.13
N GLN A 105 10.87 9.63 -15.59
CA GLN A 105 12.01 9.95 -16.44
C GLN A 105 11.62 10.11 -17.92
N LEU A 106 10.61 9.38 -18.39
CA LEU A 106 10.15 9.44 -19.78
C LEU A 106 9.30 10.68 -20.10
N PHE A 107 8.53 11.16 -19.13
CA PHE A 107 7.61 12.28 -19.31
C PHE A 107 8.10 13.52 -18.54
N THR A 108 8.48 14.57 -19.29
CA THR A 108 8.90 15.85 -18.70
C THR A 108 7.74 16.62 -18.04
N ASN A 109 6.51 16.36 -18.49
CA ASN A 109 5.30 16.92 -17.91
C ASN A 109 4.80 16.03 -16.77
N SER A 110 4.84 16.54 -15.54
CA SER A 110 4.46 15.80 -14.33
C SER A 110 3.00 15.33 -14.33
N GLN A 111 2.13 16.04 -15.05
CA GLN A 111 0.70 15.72 -15.10
C GLN A 111 0.42 14.47 -15.94
N ASP A 112 1.09 14.34 -17.08
CA ASP A 112 0.97 13.18 -17.98
C ASP A 112 1.61 11.94 -17.34
N ALA A 113 2.77 12.10 -16.70
CA ALA A 113 3.43 11.06 -15.94
C ALA A 113 2.53 10.51 -14.82
N SER A 114 1.90 11.40 -14.04
CA SER A 114 1.01 11.04 -12.93
C SER A 114 -0.28 10.37 -13.40
N PHE A 115 -0.81 10.81 -14.55
CA PHE A 115 -1.97 10.18 -15.17
C PHE A 115 -1.67 8.75 -15.63
N LEU A 116 -0.57 8.55 -16.36
CA LEU A 116 -0.14 7.22 -16.81
C LEU A 116 0.24 6.31 -15.63
N ALA A 117 0.89 6.85 -14.61
CA ALA A 117 1.17 6.13 -13.37
C ALA A 117 -0.11 5.65 -12.67
N THR A 118 -1.16 6.46 -12.67
CA THR A 118 -2.47 6.04 -12.15
C THR A 118 -3.04 4.90 -12.97
N LEU A 119 -3.05 5.04 -14.30
CA LEU A 119 -3.72 4.09 -15.20
C LEU A 119 -3.02 2.73 -15.21
N LEU A 120 -1.68 2.72 -15.26
CA LEU A 120 -0.86 1.53 -15.42
C LEU A 120 -0.50 0.87 -14.07
N LEU A 121 -0.21 1.68 -13.05
CA LEU A 121 0.32 1.21 -11.76
C LEU A 121 -0.71 1.35 -10.62
N GLY A 122 -1.89 1.92 -10.89
CA GLY A 122 -2.89 2.23 -9.87
C GLY A 122 -2.40 3.30 -8.87
N TYR A 123 -1.38 4.08 -9.23
CA TYR A 123 -0.71 5.03 -8.33
C TYR A 123 -1.49 6.35 -8.25
N ARG A 124 -2.32 6.50 -7.22
CA ARG A 124 -3.23 7.67 -7.09
C ARG A 124 -2.64 8.87 -6.35
N THR A 125 -1.48 8.74 -5.72
CA THR A 125 -0.97 9.75 -4.78
C THR A 125 -0.51 11.05 -5.44
N ASP A 126 -0.24 11.03 -6.75
CA ASP A 126 0.27 12.19 -7.51
C ASP A 126 -0.75 12.80 -8.49
N LEU A 127 -2.01 12.35 -8.48
CA LEU A 127 -3.04 12.94 -9.34
C LEU A 127 -3.43 14.34 -8.86
N ASN A 128 -3.43 15.31 -9.77
CA ASN A 128 -3.99 16.62 -9.51
C ASN A 128 -5.49 16.46 -9.17
N PRO A 129 -5.98 17.01 -8.04
CA PRO A 129 -7.38 16.91 -7.61
C PRO A 129 -8.38 17.40 -8.67
N GLN A 130 -7.97 18.31 -9.56
CA GLN A 130 -8.79 18.77 -10.68
C GLN A 130 -9.08 17.65 -11.69
N THR A 131 -8.07 16.84 -12.04
CA THR A 131 -8.24 15.70 -12.95
C THR A 131 -9.15 14.65 -12.32
N THR A 132 -8.99 14.37 -11.03
CA THR A 132 -9.88 13.47 -10.29
C THR A 132 -11.33 13.98 -10.28
N GLN A 133 -11.54 15.29 -10.07
CA GLN A 133 -12.88 15.89 -10.10
C GLN A 133 -13.53 15.83 -11.48
N LEU A 134 -12.78 15.99 -12.56
CA LEU A 134 -13.32 15.80 -13.92
C LEU A 134 -13.85 14.38 -14.13
N PHE A 135 -13.14 13.35 -13.66
CA PHE A 135 -13.60 11.96 -13.75
C PHE A 135 -14.75 11.64 -12.80
N ILE A 136 -14.85 12.32 -11.66
CA ILE A 136 -16.02 12.25 -10.76
C ILE A 136 -17.24 12.85 -11.45
N ASN A 137 -17.10 14.05 -12.04
CA ASN A 137 -18.19 14.76 -12.69
C ASN A 137 -18.72 14.05 -13.94
N THR A 138 -17.86 13.33 -14.67
CA THR A 138 -18.26 12.51 -15.82
C THR A 138 -18.74 11.11 -15.44
N GLY A 139 -18.83 10.77 -14.14
CA GLY A 139 -19.23 9.44 -13.65
C GLY A 139 -18.25 8.31 -14.01
N THR A 140 -17.08 8.64 -14.59
CA THR A 140 -16.11 7.67 -15.12
C THR A 140 -15.03 7.31 -14.10
N ILE A 141 -15.11 7.83 -12.88
CA ILE A 141 -14.16 7.53 -11.78
C ILE A 141 -14.05 6.02 -11.47
N HIS A 142 -15.13 5.25 -11.69
CA HIS A 142 -15.11 3.79 -11.54
C HIS A 142 -14.15 3.13 -12.55
N ALA A 143 -14.01 3.66 -13.76
CA ALA A 143 -13.03 3.15 -14.73
C ALA A 143 -11.59 3.41 -14.28
N LEU A 144 -11.32 4.56 -13.66
CA LEU A 144 -10.00 4.89 -13.08
C LEU A 144 -9.60 3.93 -11.95
N SER A 145 -10.59 3.36 -11.25
CA SER A 145 -10.39 2.53 -10.06
C SER A 145 -10.28 1.03 -10.34
N VAL A 146 -10.79 0.57 -11.48
CA VAL A 146 -10.96 -0.85 -11.80
C VAL A 146 -9.90 -1.35 -12.81
N SER A 147 -9.12 -0.46 -13.41
CA SER A 147 -8.45 -0.75 -14.68
C SER A 147 -7.04 -1.34 -14.63
N GLY A 148 -6.36 -1.45 -13.48
CA GLY A 148 -4.95 -1.91 -13.47
C GLY A 148 -4.76 -3.31 -14.09
N MET A 149 -5.61 -4.28 -13.72
CA MET A 149 -5.63 -5.61 -14.32
C MET A 149 -6.25 -5.59 -15.73
N HIS A 150 -7.34 -4.83 -15.92
CA HIS A 150 -8.05 -4.79 -17.21
C HIS A 150 -7.17 -4.23 -18.33
N VAL A 151 -6.37 -3.19 -18.06
CA VAL A 151 -5.40 -2.63 -19.01
C VAL A 151 -4.27 -3.63 -19.27
N GLY A 152 -3.83 -4.37 -18.25
CA GLY A 152 -2.90 -5.48 -18.42
C GLY A 152 -3.43 -6.59 -19.33
N ILE A 153 -4.71 -6.96 -19.19
CA ILE A 153 -5.38 -7.94 -20.05
C ILE A 153 -5.47 -7.41 -21.49
N ILE A 154 -5.88 -6.17 -21.70
CA ILE A 154 -5.92 -5.55 -23.04
C ILE A 154 -4.53 -5.56 -23.68
N TYR A 155 -3.48 -5.23 -22.93
CA TYR A 155 -2.10 -5.32 -23.42
C TYR A 155 -1.71 -6.76 -23.80
N LEU A 156 -2.06 -7.76 -23.00
CA LEU A 156 -1.80 -9.18 -23.31
C LEU A 156 -2.55 -9.63 -24.57
N VAL A 157 -3.80 -9.20 -24.72
CA VAL A 157 -4.63 -9.48 -25.90
C VAL A 157 -4.04 -8.82 -27.14
N LEU A 158 -3.68 -7.54 -27.07
CA LEU A 158 -3.00 -6.84 -28.17
C LEU A 158 -1.66 -7.49 -28.49
N LYS A 159 -0.86 -7.89 -27.49
CA LYS A 159 0.41 -8.59 -27.69
C LYS A 159 0.22 -9.97 -28.34
N ALA A 160 -0.90 -10.66 -28.10
CA ALA A 160 -1.20 -11.93 -28.74
C ALA A 160 -1.70 -11.75 -30.18
N ILE A 161 -2.51 -10.73 -30.43
CA ILE A 161 -3.16 -10.48 -31.74
C ILE A 161 -2.23 -9.75 -32.71
N LEU A 162 -1.44 -8.79 -32.24
CA LEU A 162 -0.55 -7.98 -33.08
C LEU A 162 0.47 -8.82 -33.88
N PRO A 163 1.18 -9.82 -33.31
CA PRO A 163 2.04 -10.70 -34.09
C PRO A 163 1.25 -11.68 -34.97
N LEU A 164 0.01 -12.03 -34.63
CA LEU A 164 -0.84 -12.86 -35.49
C LEU A 164 -1.24 -12.11 -36.78
N ILE A 165 -1.50 -10.80 -36.66
CA ILE A 165 -1.91 -9.92 -37.77
C ILE A 165 -0.69 -9.40 -38.55
N LEU A 166 0.44 -9.10 -37.89
CA LEU A 166 1.64 -8.58 -38.53
C LEU A 166 2.59 -9.65 -39.07
N ASN A 167 2.47 -10.92 -38.65
CA ASN A 167 3.35 -12.01 -39.10
C ASN A 167 2.82 -12.97 -40.20
N PRO A 168 1.86 -12.63 -41.08
CA PRO A 168 1.52 -13.53 -42.19
C PRO A 168 2.54 -13.50 -43.34
N ILE A 169 3.55 -12.61 -43.33
CA ILE A 169 4.43 -12.35 -44.49
C ILE A 169 5.80 -13.07 -44.38
N SER A 170 6.27 -13.47 -43.19
CA SER A 170 7.62 -14.10 -43.06
C SER A 170 7.64 -15.63 -43.24
N ARG A 171 6.50 -16.28 -43.51
CA ARG A 171 6.42 -17.75 -43.70
C ARG A 171 6.39 -18.21 -45.16
N SER A 172 6.44 -17.31 -46.14
CA SER A 172 6.32 -17.65 -47.57
C SER A 172 7.65 -17.82 -48.32
N ASN A 173 8.81 -17.45 -47.74
CA ASN A 173 10.08 -17.51 -48.45
C ASN A 173 11.16 -18.23 -47.63
N SER A 174 11.20 -19.56 -47.77
CA SER A 174 12.45 -20.32 -47.66
C SER A 174 12.42 -21.38 -48.77
N PRO A 175 13.51 -21.50 -49.57
CA PRO A 175 13.58 -22.32 -50.78
C PRO A 175 13.46 -23.82 -50.52
#